data_AF-A0AA39K4F9-F1
#
_entry.id   AF-A0AA39K4F9-F1
#
_cell.length_a   1.000
_cell.length_b   1.000
_cell.length_c   1.000
_cell.angle_alpha   90.00
_cell.angle_beta   90.00
_cell.angle_gamma   90.00
#
_symmetry.space_group_name_H-M   'P 1'
#
loop_
_entity.id
_entity.type
_entity.pdbx_description
1 polymer ?
#
loop_
_entity_poly.entity_id
_entity_poly.type
_entity_poly.pdbx_seq_one_letter_code
_entity_poly.pdbx_strand_id
1 'polypeptide(L)'
;MSVDTTVTPEPRFIIAISGGKHVFLRWSDVVEYDSLITTLYRHFGNELPRDKENIVVQTNDLDICLGIFIDIPSELWGDISAQISRIRVVNKWSSEYKRR
;
A
#
# COMPACT_ATOMS: atom_id res chain seq x y z
N MET A 1 -42.26 8.84 -7.21
CA MET A 1 -41.04 9.39 -6.61
C MET A 1 -39.94 8.37 -6.82
N SER A 2 -39.06 8.60 -7.80
CA SER A 2 -37.91 7.74 -8.05
C SER A 2 -36.71 8.46 -7.48
N VAL A 3 -36.14 7.93 -6.40
CA VAL A 3 -34.88 8.43 -5.86
C VAL A 3 -33.78 7.83 -6.73
N ASP A 4 -33.29 8.63 -7.68
CA ASP A 4 -32.13 8.29 -8.47
C ASP A 4 -30.89 8.64 -7.63
N THR A 5 -30.49 7.72 -6.75
CA THR A 5 -29.27 7.89 -5.97
C THR A 5 -28.10 7.45 -6.85
N THR A 6 -27.62 8.35 -7.72
CA THR A 6 -26.27 8.22 -8.28
C THR A 6 -25.28 8.40 -7.14
N VAL A 7 -25.08 7.36 -6.34
CA VAL A 7 -24.01 7.31 -5.34
C VAL A 7 -22.72 7.34 -6.14
N THR A 8 -22.10 8.51 -6.20
CA THR A 8 -20.72 8.59 -6.69
C THR A 8 -19.90 7.78 -5.71
N PRO A 9 -19.21 6.71 -6.13
CA PRO A 9 -18.44 5.91 -5.19
C PRO A 9 -17.44 6.82 -4.48
N GLU A 10 -17.46 6.79 -3.15
CA GLU A 10 -16.56 7.58 -2.32
C GLU A 10 -15.12 7.34 -2.79
N PRO A 11 -14.32 8.40 -2.98
CA PRO A 11 -12.94 8.25 -3.39
C PRO A 11 -12.20 7.40 -2.36
N ARG A 12 -11.71 6.24 -2.82
CA ARG A 12 -10.98 5.30 -2.00
C ARG A 12 -9.50 5.66 -1.97
N PHE A 13 -8.93 5.72 -0.78
CA PHE A 13 -7.52 6.01 -0.58
C PHE A 13 -6.80 4.88 0.17
N ILE A 14 -5.50 4.76 -0.08
CA ILE A 14 -4.55 3.98 0.71
C ILE A 14 -3.58 4.95 1.36
N ILE A 15 -3.34 4.80 2.66
CA ILE A 15 -2.28 5.53 3.37
C ILE A 15 -1.01 4.69 3.26
N ALA A 16 0.01 5.22 2.58
CA ALA A 16 1.33 4.63 2.51
C ALA A 16 2.26 5.28 3.53
N ILE A 17 3.00 4.44 4.27
CA ILE A 17 3.88 4.86 5.36
C ILE A 17 5.29 4.33 5.07
N SER A 18 6.28 5.21 5.07
CA SER A 18 7.69 4.82 5.07
C SER A 18 8.45 5.69 6.07
N GLY A 19 9.20 5.07 6.98
CA GLY A 19 9.84 5.78 8.09
C GLY A 19 8.84 6.64 8.88
N GLY A 20 9.05 7.96 8.89
CA GLY A 20 8.16 8.94 9.52
C GLY A 20 7.19 9.65 8.56
N LYS A 21 7.22 9.33 7.26
CA LYS A 21 6.45 10.02 6.23
C LYS A 21 5.20 9.22 5.85
N HIS A 22 4.06 9.90 5.84
CA HIS A 22 2.75 9.35 5.51
C HIS A 22 2.19 10.08 4.29
N VAL A 23 1.68 9.34 3.29
CA VAL A 23 1.06 9.92 2.09
C VAL A 23 -0.24 9.22 1.75
N PHE A 24 -1.20 9.97 1.23
CA PHE A 24 -2.42 9.41 0.64
C PHE A 24 -2.18 9.06 -0.82
N LEU A 25 -2.52 7.83 -1.18
CA LEU A 25 -2.57 7.33 -2.55
C LEU A 25 -4.03 7.14 -2.93
N ARG A 26 -4.44 7.59 -4.11
CA ARG A 26 -5.76 7.20 -4.65
C ARG A 26 -5.68 5.74 -5.06
N TRP A 27 -6.64 4.94 -4.61
CA TRP A 27 -6.66 3.50 -4.95
C TRP A 27 -6.70 3.27 -6.46
N SER A 28 -7.44 4.11 -7.20
CA SER A 28 -7.50 4.06 -8.68
C SER A 28 -6.14 4.19 -9.37
N ASP A 29 -5.19 4.88 -8.74
CA ASP A 29 -3.87 5.15 -9.33
C ASP A 29 -2.87 4.02 -9.02
N VAL A 30 -3.26 3.07 -8.16
CA VAL A 30 -2.41 1.99 -7.63
C VAL A 30 -3.10 0.63 -7.68
N VAL A 31 -4.08 0.44 -8.57
CA VAL A 31 -4.76 -0.86 -8.76
C VAL A 31 -3.74 -1.94 -9.14
N GLU A 32 -2.78 -1.59 -9.98
CA GLU A 32 -1.67 -2.46 -10.37
C GLU A 32 -0.46 -2.26 -9.45
N TYR A 33 0.24 -3.36 -9.13
CA TYR A 33 1.41 -3.31 -8.25
C TYR A 33 2.55 -2.46 -8.82
N ASP A 34 2.78 -2.49 -10.12
CA ASP A 34 3.80 -1.64 -10.75
C ASP A 34 3.46 -0.14 -10.68
N SER A 35 2.16 0.19 -10.77
CA SER A 35 1.67 1.55 -10.57
C SER A 35 1.81 2.00 -9.13
N LEU A 36 1.57 1.09 -8.16
CA LEU A 36 1.88 1.31 -6.76
C LEU A 36 3.37 1.65 -6.57
N ILE A 37 4.28 0.79 -7.02
CA ILE A 37 5.72 1.01 -6.85
C ILE A 37 6.17 2.32 -7.46
N THR A 38 5.72 2.62 -8.69
CA THR A 38 6.04 3.89 -9.36
C THR A 38 5.55 5.09 -8.55
N THR A 39 4.35 5.01 -8.00
CA THR A 39 3.76 6.05 -7.14
C THR A 39 4.54 6.20 -5.84
N LEU A 40 4.95 5.10 -5.21
CA LEU A 40 5.77 5.10 -4.01
C LEU A 40 7.12 5.79 -4.25
N TYR A 41 7.80 5.56 -5.37
CA TYR A 41 9.04 6.29 -5.69
C TYR A 41 8.84 7.79 -5.87
N ARG A 42 7.72 8.23 -6.45
CA ARG A 42 7.42 9.67 -6.58
C ARG A 42 7.30 10.35 -5.21
N HIS A 43 6.78 9.63 -4.22
CA HIS A 43 6.58 10.17 -2.88
C HIS A 43 7.77 9.95 -1.94
N PHE A 44 8.45 8.81 -2.01
CA PHE A 44 9.45 8.36 -1.05
C PHE A 44 10.83 8.14 -1.67
N GLY A 45 11.10 8.60 -2.90
CA GLY A 45 12.27 8.18 -3.69
C GLY A 45 13.64 8.28 -3.02
N ASN A 46 13.84 9.18 -2.05
CA ASN A 46 15.08 9.28 -1.28
C ASN A 46 15.20 8.27 -0.13
N GLU A 47 14.07 7.71 0.32
CA GLU A 47 13.96 6.75 1.42
C GLU A 47 13.89 5.29 0.92
N LEU A 48 13.48 5.10 -0.34
CA LEU A 48 13.37 3.78 -0.95
C LEU A 48 14.69 3.34 -1.63
N PRO A 49 15.01 2.04 -1.60
CA PRO A 49 16.14 1.51 -2.35
C PRO A 49 15.97 1.73 -3.86
N ARG A 50 17.07 1.85 -4.60
CA ARG A 50 17.03 2.00 -6.07
C ARG A 50 16.45 0.76 -6.76
N ASP A 51 16.74 -0.42 -6.21
CA ASP A 51 16.25 -1.68 -6.75
C ASP A 51 14.87 -1.99 -6.19
N LYS A 52 13.89 -2.11 -7.08
CA LYS A 52 12.48 -2.34 -6.72
C LYS A 52 12.27 -3.63 -5.93
N GLU A 53 13.08 -4.66 -6.21
CA GLU A 53 13.06 -5.96 -5.53
C GLU A 53 13.39 -5.88 -4.02
N ASN A 54 14.01 -4.77 -3.61
CA ASN A 54 14.32 -4.51 -2.21
C ASN A 54 13.20 -3.72 -1.50
N ILE A 55 12.15 -3.32 -2.21
CA ILE A 55 10.96 -2.71 -1.60
C ILE A 55 10.03 -3.83 -1.13
N VAL A 56 9.62 -3.74 0.12
CA VAL A 56 8.61 -4.61 0.71
C VAL A 56 7.40 -3.76 1.07
N VAL A 57 6.24 -4.15 0.54
CA VAL A 57 4.94 -3.58 0.90
C VAL A 57 4.30 -4.52 1.91
N GLN A 58 3.93 -4.00 3.08
CA GLN A 58 3.33 -4.77 4.15
C GLN A 58 1.98 -4.18 4.54
N THR A 59 1.10 -5.02 5.08
CA THR A 59 -0.14 -4.58 5.73
C THR A 59 -0.37 -5.36 7.02
N ASN A 60 -1.13 -4.78 7.93
CA ASN A 60 -1.69 -5.43 9.10
C ASN A 60 -3.22 -5.22 9.18
N ASP A 61 -3.84 -4.74 8.11
CA ASP A 61 -5.25 -4.35 8.07
C ASP A 61 -6.20 -5.55 7.99
N LEU A 62 -5.71 -6.72 7.55
CA LEU A 62 -6.55 -7.91 7.38
C LEU A 62 -6.61 -8.71 8.69
N ASP A 63 -7.78 -9.26 9.03
CA ASP A 63 -7.96 -10.07 10.25
C ASP A 63 -6.97 -11.24 10.32
N ILE A 64 -6.67 -11.87 9.18
CA ILE A 64 -5.71 -12.96 9.06
C ILE A 64 -4.27 -12.57 9.42
N CYS A 65 -3.95 -11.26 9.39
CA CYS A 65 -2.65 -10.75 9.80
C CYS A 65 -2.47 -10.77 11.33
N LEU A 66 -3.56 -10.88 12.11
CA LEU A 66 -3.53 -10.91 13.59
C LEU A 66 -2.72 -9.75 14.20
N GLY A 67 -2.81 -8.56 13.58
CA GLY A 67 -2.10 -7.35 14.01
C GLY A 67 -0.61 -7.29 13.62
N ILE A 68 -0.07 -8.34 12.98
CA ILE A 68 1.32 -8.41 12.52
C ILE A 68 1.42 -7.84 11.11
N PHE A 69 2.52 -7.14 10.81
CA PHE A 69 2.79 -6.71 9.43
C PHE A 69 3.22 -7.89 8.57
N ILE A 70 2.41 -8.22 7.57
CA ILE A 70 2.66 -9.29 6.62
C ILE A 70 3.03 -8.67 5.27
N ASP A 71 4.06 -9.22 4.63
CA ASP A 71 4.46 -8.85 3.28
C ASP A 71 3.34 -9.20 2.28
N ILE A 72 3.03 -8.27 1.38
CA ILE A 72 2.10 -8.49 0.28
C ILE A 72 2.91 -8.88 -0.95
N PRO A 73 2.79 -10.12 -1.46
CA PRO A 73 3.35 -10.51 -2.75
C PRO A 73 2.72 -9.68 -3.88
N SER A 74 3.52 -9.33 -4.89
CA SER A 74 3.07 -8.51 -6.02
C SER A 74 1.86 -9.10 -6.74
N GLU A 75 1.83 -10.41 -6.87
CA GLU A 75 0.80 -11.19 -7.56
C GLU A 75 -0.52 -11.23 -6.80
N LEU A 76 -0.52 -11.00 -5.49
CA LEU A 76 -1.74 -10.97 -4.67
C LEU A 76 -2.30 -9.56 -4.52
N TRP A 77 -1.55 -8.52 -4.91
CA TRP A 77 -1.96 -7.13 -4.74
C TRP A 77 -3.33 -6.83 -5.34
N GLY A 78 -3.61 -7.32 -6.56
CA GLY A 78 -4.90 -7.11 -7.23
C GLY A 78 -6.08 -7.66 -6.43
N ASP A 79 -5.89 -8.78 -5.73
CA ASP A 79 -6.94 -9.47 -4.98
C ASP A 79 -7.23 -8.82 -3.62
N ILE A 80 -6.18 -8.29 -2.96
CA ILE A 80 -6.30 -7.83 -1.57
C ILE A 80 -6.22 -6.31 -1.41
N SER A 81 -5.73 -5.56 -2.39
CA SER A 81 -5.59 -4.09 -2.28
C SER A 81 -6.93 -3.38 -2.07
N ALA A 82 -8.02 -3.98 -2.55
CA ALA A 82 -9.39 -3.52 -2.32
C ALA A 82 -9.91 -3.81 -0.90
N GLN A 83 -9.12 -4.42 -0.02
CA GLN A 83 -9.49 -4.68 1.38
C GLN A 83 -8.61 -3.92 2.38
N ILE A 84 -7.51 -3.33 1.91
CA ILE A 84 -6.57 -2.59 2.76
C ILE A 84 -6.77 -1.08 2.64
N SER A 85 -6.48 -0.39 3.73
CA SER A 85 -6.51 1.06 3.87
C SER A 85 -5.13 1.63 4.18
N ARG A 86 -4.23 0.81 4.74
CA ARG A 86 -2.87 1.17 5.10
C ARG A 86 -1.87 0.14 4.58
N ILE A 87 -0.76 0.70 4.08
CA ILE A 87 0.44 -0.05 3.77
C ILE A 87 1.64 0.57 4.45
N ARG A 88 2.57 -0.29 4.86
CA ARG A 88 3.91 0.08 5.28
C ARG A 88 4.88 -0.29 4.17
N VAL A 89 5.80 0.60 3.85
CA VAL A 89 6.79 0.42 2.80
C VAL A 89 8.17 0.46 3.43
N VAL A 90 8.86 -0.67 3.37
CA VAL A 90 10.17 -0.84 4.01
C VAL A 90 11.19 -1.38 3.02
N ASN A 91 12.46 -1.07 3.28
CA ASN A 91 13.56 -1.72 2.59
C ASN A 91 13.80 -3.12 3.20
N LYS A 92 13.89 -4.16 2.38
CA LYS A 92 14.16 -5.56 2.77
C LYS A 92 15.40 -5.72 3.66
N TRP A 93 16.39 -4.84 3.49
CA TRP A 93 17.64 -4.87 4.25
C TRP A 93 17.59 -4.02 5.53
N SER A 94 16.53 -3.24 5.72
CA SER A 94 16.38 -2.40 6.90
C SER A 94 16.21 -3.23 8.17
N SER A 95 16.66 -2.68 9.30
CA SER A 95 16.38 -3.23 10.63
C SER A 95 14.88 -3.26 10.92
N GLU A 96 14.10 -2.40 10.25
CA GLU A 96 12.65 -2.32 10.33
C GLU A 96 11.97 -3.58 9.79
N TYR A 97 12.46 -4.14 8.69
CA TYR A 97 11.99 -5.42 8.13
C TYR A 97 12.33 -6.63 9.01
N LYS A 98 13.48 -6.59 9.70
CA LYS A 98 13.97 -7.71 10.53
C LYS A 98 13.24 -7.86 11.87
N ARG A 99 12.50 -6.84 12.31
CA ARG A 99 11.62 -6.93 13.49
C ARG A 99 10.32 -7.63 13.08
N ARG A 100 10.40 -8.94 12.89
CA ARG A 100 9.24 -9.84 12.85
C ARG A 100 9.03 -10.44 14.22
#